data_AF-A0A535DTK6-F1
#
_entry.id   AF-A0A535DTK6-F1
#
_cell.length_a   1.000
_cell.length_b   1.000
_cell.length_c   1.000
_cell.angle_alpha   90.00
_cell.angle_beta   90.00
_cell.angle_gamma   90.00
#
_symmetry.space_group_name_H-M   'P 1'
#
loop_
_entity.id
_entity.type
_entity.pdbx_description
1 polymer ?
#
loop_
_entity_poly.entity_id
_entity_poly.type
_entity_poly.pdbx_seq_one_letter_code
_entity_poly.pdbx_strand_id
1 'polypeptide(L)' 'MESARARELDWDYAEWMQTMAVPSELAAELATVIESSKGQAWDQLHPERRSGKLFHAYWHCLIRAHKPE' A
#
# COMPACT_ATOMS: atom_id res chain seq x y z
N MET A 1 -5.41 27.71 -8.81
CA MET A 1 -3.93 27.57 -8.68
C MET A 1 -3.57 26.14 -9.00
N GLU A 2 -2.60 25.96 -9.88
CA GLU A 2 -1.99 24.66 -10.17
C GLU A 2 -1.13 24.24 -8.99
N SER A 3 -1.08 22.94 -8.68
CA SER A 3 -0.31 22.43 -7.56
C SER A 3 0.01 20.94 -7.71
N ALA A 4 1.10 20.53 -7.07
CA ALA A 4 1.45 19.14 -6.86
C ALA A 4 1.74 18.94 -5.37
N ARG A 5 1.01 18.02 -4.73
CA ARG A 5 1.20 17.69 -3.31
C ARG A 5 1.53 16.21 -3.16
N ALA A 6 2.80 15.93 -2.98
CA ALA A 6 3.28 14.61 -2.58
C ALA A 6 3.00 14.35 -1.10
N ARG A 7 2.67 13.11 -0.79
CA ARG A 7 2.53 12.59 0.58
C ARG A 7 2.79 11.09 0.58
N GLU A 8 3.28 10.61 1.70
CA GLU A 8 3.33 9.19 2.02
C GLU A 8 2.04 8.82 2.73
N LEU A 9 1.47 7.68 2.36
CA LEU A 9 0.26 7.12 2.93
C LEU A 9 0.49 5.63 3.19
N ASP A 10 -0.35 5.05 4.04
CA ASP A 10 -0.34 3.62 4.31
C ASP A 10 -1.69 3.00 3.96
N TRP A 11 -1.70 1.70 3.69
CA TRP A 11 -2.91 0.89 3.65
C TRP A 11 -2.80 -0.32 4.58
N ASP A 12 -3.93 -0.68 5.22
CA ASP A 12 -4.06 -1.88 6.06
C ASP A 12 -4.28 -3.09 5.14
N TYR A 13 -3.37 -4.07 5.22
CA TYR A 13 -3.41 -5.24 4.36
C TYR A 13 -4.69 -6.05 4.51
N ALA A 14 -5.15 -6.25 5.74
CA ALA A 14 -6.32 -7.07 6.00
C ALA A 14 -7.60 -6.41 5.46
N GLU A 15 -7.71 -5.08 5.63
CA GLU A 15 -8.82 -4.30 5.09
C GLU A 15 -8.86 -4.36 3.55
N TRP A 16 -7.69 -4.29 2.90
CA TRP A 16 -7.61 -4.37 1.44
C TRP A 16 -7.96 -5.78 0.92
N MET A 17 -7.44 -6.84 1.54
CA MET A 17 -7.79 -8.22 1.18
C MET A 17 -9.29 -8.49 1.34
N GLN A 18 -9.90 -7.97 2.40
CA GLN A 18 -11.34 -8.05 2.60
C GLN A 18 -12.12 -7.32 1.50
N THR A 19 -11.69 -6.10 1.16
CA THR A 19 -12.30 -5.29 0.09
C THR A 19 -12.27 -6.03 -1.26
N MET A 20 -11.17 -6.73 -1.53
CA MET A 20 -10.98 -7.54 -2.73
C MET A 20 -11.64 -8.91 -2.68
N ALA A 21 -12.34 -9.25 -1.58
CA ALA A 21 -12.95 -10.55 -1.32
C ALA A 21 -11.96 -11.72 -1.44
N VAL A 22 -10.71 -11.52 -1.03
CA VAL A 22 -9.69 -12.58 -1.01
C VAL A 22 -9.99 -13.54 0.15
N PRO A 23 -10.01 -14.87 -0.08
CA PRO A 23 -10.20 -15.84 0.99
C PRO A 23 -9.15 -15.71 2.10
N SER A 24 -9.57 -15.87 3.35
CA SER A 24 -8.71 -15.64 4.52
C SER A 24 -7.46 -16.52 4.55
N GLU A 25 -7.57 -17.79 4.15
CA GLU A 25 -6.44 -18.72 4.08
C GLU A 25 -5.39 -18.24 3.08
N LEU A 26 -5.84 -17.82 1.89
CA LEU A 26 -4.97 -17.27 0.86
C LEU A 26 -4.36 -15.93 1.31
N ALA A 27 -5.14 -15.06 1.95
CA ALA A 27 -4.64 -13.80 2.48
C ALA A 27 -3.55 -14.01 3.55
N ALA A 28 -3.65 -15.06 4.38
CA ALA A 28 -2.64 -15.41 5.38
C ALA A 28 -1.35 -15.95 4.73
N GLU A 29 -1.48 -16.78 3.70
CA GLU A 29 -0.34 -17.26 2.91
C GLU A 29 0.39 -16.08 2.24
N LEU A 30 -0.34 -15.19 1.56
CA LEU A 30 0.24 -14.01 0.92
C LEU A 30 0.95 -13.09 1.92
N ALA A 31 0.40 -12.88 3.12
CA ALA A 31 1.07 -12.09 4.15
C ALA A 31 2.45 -12.67 4.48
N THR A 32 2.57 -13.99 4.58
CA THR A 32 3.86 -14.67 4.81
C THR A 32 4.84 -14.47 3.67
N VAL A 33 4.37 -14.55 2.42
CA VAL A 33 5.20 -14.31 1.23
C VAL A 33 5.69 -12.85 1.18
N ILE A 34 4.81 -11.91 1.48
CA ILE A 34 5.11 -10.48 1.53
C ILE A 34 6.16 -10.19 2.61
N GLU A 35 5.95 -10.69 3.83
CA GLU A 35 6.84 -10.47 4.98
C GLU A 35 8.19 -11.18 4.84
N SER A 36 8.30 -12.17 3.97
CA SER A 36 9.56 -12.86 3.65
C SER A 36 10.27 -12.34 2.39
N SER A 37 9.65 -11.39 1.69
CA SER A 37 10.22 -10.78 0.49
C SER A 37 11.54 -10.05 0.79
N LYS A 38 12.39 -9.89 -0.24
CA LYS A 38 13.72 -9.26 -0.11
C LYS A 38 14.03 -8.39 -1.32
N GLY A 39 15.02 -7.51 -1.14
CA GLY A 39 15.49 -6.60 -2.20
C GLY A 39 14.34 -5.74 -2.71
N GLN A 40 14.27 -5.57 -4.03
CA GLN A 40 13.29 -4.67 -4.64
C GLN A 40 11.83 -4.97 -4.27
N ALA A 41 11.46 -6.24 -4.05
CA ALA A 41 10.10 -6.58 -3.64
C ALA A 41 9.79 -6.04 -2.24
N TRP A 42 10.71 -6.20 -1.30
CA TRP A 42 10.60 -5.63 0.03
C TRP A 42 10.55 -4.09 -0.04
N ASP A 43 11.44 -3.50 -0.84
CA ASP A 43 11.54 -2.04 -1.00
C ASP A 43 10.33 -1.43 -1.70
N GLN A 44 9.53 -2.19 -2.45
CA GLN A 44 8.31 -1.69 -3.09
C GLN A 44 7.07 -1.97 -2.23
N LEU A 45 7.06 -3.10 -1.53
CA LEU A 45 5.95 -3.49 -0.67
C LEU A 45 5.96 -2.71 0.66
N HIS A 46 7.13 -2.34 1.19
CA HIS A 46 7.27 -1.69 2.49
C HIS A 46 6.44 -2.36 3.61
N PRO A 47 6.55 -3.69 3.81
CA PRO A 47 5.71 -4.38 4.79
C PRO A 47 6.13 -4.00 6.23
N GLU A 48 5.17 -3.55 7.03
CA GLU A 48 5.39 -3.18 8.43
C GLU A 48 4.27 -3.72 9.34
N ARG A 49 4.63 -4.38 10.45
CA ARG A 49 3.67 -4.78 11.49
C ARG A 49 3.51 -3.68 12.53
N ARG A 50 2.30 -3.12 12.63
CA ARG A 50 1.93 -2.12 13.64
C ARG A 50 0.71 -2.59 14.41
N SER A 51 0.84 -2.75 15.73
CA SER A 51 -0.22 -3.26 16.60
C SER A 51 -0.85 -4.57 16.10
N GLY A 52 -0.01 -5.47 15.56
CA GLY A 52 -0.43 -6.78 15.01
C GLY A 52 -0.96 -6.76 13.58
N LYS A 53 -1.23 -5.59 13.00
CA LYS A 53 -1.72 -5.45 11.62
C LYS A 53 -0.56 -5.24 10.66
N LEU A 54 -0.68 -5.80 9.46
CA LEU A 54 0.30 -5.59 8.37
C LEU A 54 -0.11 -4.35 7.58
N PHE A 55 0.82 -3.41 7.44
CA PHE A 55 0.67 -2.20 6.66
C PHE A 55 1.70 -2.14 5.56
N HIS A 56 1.37 -1.34 4.55
CA HIS A 56 2.21 -1.07 3.40
C HIS A 56 2.20 0.43 3.11
N ALA A 57 3.38 1.04 3.15
CA ALA A 57 3.55 2.44 2.80
C ALA A 57 3.63 2.62 1.28
N TYR A 58 3.09 3.73 0.78
CA TYR A 58 3.17 4.10 -0.63
C TYR A 58 3.18 5.61 -0.82
N TRP A 59 3.83 6.04 -1.90
CA TRP A 59 3.84 7.43 -2.32
C TRP A 59 2.60 7.78 -3.14
N HIS A 60 1.98 8.90 -2.78
CA HIS A 60 0.83 9.44 -3.49
C HIS A 60 1.05 10.93 -3.80
N CYS A 61 0.80 11.34 -5.04
CA CYS A 61 0.80 12.75 -5.44
C CYS A 61 -0.59 13.20 -5.90
N LEU A 62 -1.15 14.21 -5.24
CA LEU A 62 -2.34 14.90 -5.73
C LEU A 62 -1.92 16.06 -6.63
N ILE A 63 -2.29 16.01 -7.90
CA ILE A 63 -1.98 17.05 -8.89
C ILE A 63 -3.26 17.80 -9.26
N ARG A 64 -3.19 19.12 -9.22
CA ARG A 64 -4.21 20.03 -9.77
C ARG A 64 -3.57 20.82 -10.90
N ALA A 65 -4.10 20.66 -12.11
CA ALA A 65 -3.66 21.39 -13.30
C ALA A 65 -4.81 22.18 -13.90
N HIS A 66 -4.49 23.19 -14.70
CA HIS A 66 -5.46 23.93 -15.49
C HIS A 66 -5.44 23.43 -16.94
N LYS A 67 -6.62 23.31 -17.56
CA LYS A 67 -6.70 23.03 -19.01
C LYS A 67 -6.45 24.35 -19.76
N PRO A 68 -5.43 24.46 -20.62
CA PRO A 68 -5.24 25.64 -21.45
C PRO A 68 -6.47 25.89 -22.33
N GLU A 69 -6.79 27.15 -22.59
CA GLU A 69 -7.83 27.52 -23.57
C GLU A 69 -7.48 27.04 -24.99
#